data_AF-A0A0J0YMT7-F1
#
_entry.id   AF-A0A0J0YMT7-F1
#
_cell.length_a   1.000
_cell.length_b   1.000
_cell.length_c   1.000
_cell.angle_alpha   90.00
_cell.angle_beta   90.00
_cell.angle_gamma   90.00
#
_symmetry.space_group_name_H-M   'P 1'
#
loop_
_entity.id
_entity.type
_entity.pdbx_description
1 polymer ?
#
loop_
_entity_poly.entity_id
_entity_poly.type
_entity_poly.pdbx_seq_one_letter_code
_entity_poly.pdbx_strand_id
1 'polypeptide(L)'
;MKAFKLENEPKITTGFKTPENYFNDFSAKVLQQINEPEVKVIPFYKRKKVLTLLAAAVVVFALMIPIVNNYKNTSKELDEKTLETYLAYQSNLNQYDLINQLDTKDIESLNKNVALEDETLEDVLATNPNIENLISE
;
A
#
# COMPACT_ATOMS: atom_id res chain seq x y z
N MET A 1 -98.81 -13.59 -5.27
CA MET A 1 -97.90 -13.59 -4.10
C MET A 1 -98.68 -13.10 -2.89
N LYS A 2 -98.48 -13.67 -1.70
CA LYS A 2 -99.13 -13.19 -0.47
C LYS A 2 -98.50 -11.86 -0.04
N ALA A 3 -99.31 -10.94 0.49
CA ALA A 3 -98.83 -9.64 0.96
C ALA A 3 -97.93 -9.81 2.20
N PHE A 4 -96.68 -9.36 2.11
CA PHE A 4 -95.71 -9.36 3.19
C PHE A 4 -96.01 -8.17 4.12
N LYS A 5 -96.57 -8.43 5.31
CA LYS A 5 -96.92 -7.40 6.31
C LYS A 5 -95.89 -7.43 7.45
N LEU A 6 -95.04 -6.41 7.54
CA LEU A 6 -93.92 -6.37 8.50
C LEU A 6 -94.35 -6.00 9.93
N GLU A 7 -95.53 -5.38 10.09
CA GLU A 7 -95.96 -4.80 11.35
C GLU A 7 -96.45 -5.79 12.42
N ASN A 8 -96.76 -7.05 12.09
CA ASN A 8 -97.46 -7.97 13.01
C ASN A 8 -96.75 -9.31 13.27
N GLU A 9 -95.51 -9.51 12.81
CA GLU A 9 -94.74 -10.74 13.05
C GLU A 9 -93.52 -10.51 13.97
N PRO A 10 -93.10 -11.50 14.78
CA PRO A 10 -91.93 -11.36 15.65
C PRO A 10 -90.69 -11.08 14.81
N LYS A 11 -90.01 -9.97 15.12
CA LYS A 11 -88.82 -9.50 14.42
C LYS A 11 -87.75 -10.60 14.46
N ILE A 12 -87.46 -11.21 13.31
CA ILE A 12 -86.44 -12.25 13.18
C ILE A 12 -85.10 -11.66 13.64
N THR A 13 -84.45 -12.32 14.61
CA THR A 13 -83.13 -11.89 15.07
C THR A 13 -82.11 -12.13 13.96
N THR A 14 -81.44 -11.07 13.53
CA THR A 14 -80.41 -11.18 12.48
C THR A 14 -79.25 -12.01 13.04
N GLY A 15 -78.86 -13.08 12.34
CA GLY A 15 -77.68 -13.89 12.69
C GLY A 15 -76.35 -13.13 12.55
N PHE A 16 -76.38 -11.99 11.86
CA PHE A 16 -75.27 -11.06 11.76
C PHE A 16 -75.43 -9.98 12.81
N LYS A 17 -74.71 -10.12 13.93
CA LYS A 17 -74.49 -9.06 14.90
C LYS A 17 -73.01 -8.74 14.93
N THR A 18 -72.69 -7.45 14.88
CA THR A 18 -71.31 -7.00 15.06
C THR A 18 -70.86 -7.30 16.50
N PRO A 19 -69.59 -7.66 16.72
CA PRO A 19 -69.04 -7.79 18.05
C PRO A 19 -69.24 -6.53 18.88
N GLU A 20 -69.32 -6.70 20.20
CA GLU A 20 -69.39 -5.58 21.13
C GLU A 20 -68.19 -4.64 20.92
N ASN A 21 -68.45 -3.33 20.91
CA ASN A 21 -67.45 -2.28 20.69
C ASN A 21 -66.69 -2.30 19.36
N TYR A 22 -67.11 -3.09 18.35
CA TYR A 22 -66.44 -3.13 17.04
C TYR A 22 -66.19 -1.74 16.43
N PHE A 23 -67.21 -0.89 16.39
CA PHE A 23 -67.09 0.45 15.81
C PHE A 23 -66.36 1.45 16.71
N ASN A 24 -66.39 1.24 18.03
CA ASN A 24 -65.69 2.10 18.98
C ASN A 24 -64.17 1.92 18.86
N ASP A 25 -63.72 0.67 18.71
CA ASP A 25 -62.29 0.32 18.65
C ASP A 25 -61.71 0.36 17.24
N PHE A 26 -62.55 0.44 16.21
CA PHE A 26 -62.12 0.38 14.80
C PHE A 26 -61.11 1.48 14.46
N SER A 27 -61.39 2.72 14.85
CA SER A 27 -60.50 3.87 14.59
C SER A 27 -59.13 3.68 15.25
N ALA A 28 -59.11 3.22 16.50
CA ALA A 28 -57.89 2.97 17.25
C ALA A 28 -57.04 1.86 16.60
N LYS A 29 -57.67 0.77 16.14
CA LYS A 29 -56.98 -0.33 15.43
C LYS A 29 -56.36 0.14 14.12
N VAL A 30 -57.08 0.95 13.34
CA VAL A 30 -56.58 1.50 12.08
C VAL A 30 -55.37 2.40 12.34
N LEU A 31 -55.46 3.33 13.29
CA LEU A 31 -54.34 4.21 13.65
C LEU A 31 -53.12 3.44 14.16
N GLN A 32 -53.32 2.39 14.94
CA GLN A 32 -52.24 1.55 15.46
C GLN A 32 -51.51 0.78 14.35
N GLN A 33 -52.22 0.42 13.29
CA GLN A 33 -51.65 -0.29 12.14
C GLN A 33 -50.93 0.63 11.14
N ILE A 34 -51.28 1.92 11.12
CA ILE A 34 -50.60 2.92 10.27
C ILE A 34 -49.28 3.39 10.92
N ASN A 35 -49.21 3.36 12.25
CA ASN A 35 -48.05 3.80 13.02
C ASN A 35 -46.95 2.72 13.14
N GLU A 36 -46.74 1.94 12.07
CA GLU A 36 -45.63 0.99 12.00
C GLU A 36 -44.30 1.76 12.20
N PRO A 37 -43.40 1.29 13.08
CA PRO A 37 -42.13 1.96 13.30
C PRO A 37 -41.38 2.02 11.98
N GLU A 38 -41.01 3.22 11.53
CA GLU A 38 -40.20 3.40 10.32
C GLU A 38 -38.88 2.64 10.49
N VAL A 39 -38.81 1.44 9.91
CA VAL A 39 -37.60 0.64 9.93
C VAL A 39 -36.59 1.40 9.09
N LYS A 40 -35.50 1.86 9.71
CA LYS A 40 -34.43 2.62 9.04
C LYS A 40 -33.74 1.74 7.99
N VAL A 41 -34.33 1.66 6.80
CA VAL A 41 -33.78 0.93 5.67
C VAL A 41 -32.90 1.86 4.85
N ILE A 42 -31.66 1.43 4.62
CA ILE A 42 -30.76 2.11 3.71
C ILE A 42 -31.01 1.54 2.32
N PRO A 43 -31.57 2.30 1.37
CA PRO A 43 -31.92 1.77 0.07
C PRO A 43 -30.67 1.30 -0.71
N PHE A 44 -30.76 0.12 -1.31
CA PHE A 44 -29.64 -0.58 -1.94
C PHE A 44 -28.98 0.21 -3.07
N TYR A 45 -29.75 1.00 -3.82
CA TYR A 45 -29.23 1.86 -4.89
C TYR A 45 -28.27 2.94 -4.38
N LYS A 46 -28.37 3.36 -3.11
CA LYS A 46 -27.43 4.31 -2.49
C LYS A 46 -26.05 3.68 -2.21
N ARG A 47 -25.92 2.34 -2.24
CA ARG A 47 -24.64 1.63 -2.05
C ARG A 47 -23.72 1.66 -3.28
N LYS A 48 -24.22 2.03 -4.47
CA LYS A 48 -23.37 2.14 -5.67
C LYS A 48 -22.25 3.17 -5.54
N LYS A 49 -22.48 4.26 -4.79
CA LYS A 49 -21.45 5.27 -4.49
C LYS A 49 -20.28 4.72 -3.66
N VAL A 50 -20.57 3.77 -2.77
CA VAL A 50 -19.55 3.11 -1.96
C VAL A 50 -18.70 2.18 -2.82
N LEU A 51 -19.33 1.45 -3.75
CA LEU A 51 -18.62 0.59 -4.71
C LEU A 51 -17.69 1.40 -5.63
N THR A 52 -18.14 2.56 -6.13
CA THR A 52 -17.29 3.43 -6.95
C THR A 52 -16.14 4.04 -6.16
N LEU A 53 -16.36 4.38 -4.89
CA LEU A 53 -15.31 4.87 -3.99
C LEU A 53 -14.26 3.78 -3.71
N LEU A 54 -14.69 2.54 -3.47
CA LEU A 54 -13.82 1.39 -3.28
C LEU A 54 -12.98 1.11 -4.53
N ALA A 55 -13.61 1.13 -5.70
CA ALA A 55 -12.91 0.97 -6.98
C ALA A 55 -11.86 2.07 -7.20
N ALA A 56 -12.21 3.33 -6.93
CA ALA A 56 -11.28 4.45 -7.04
C ALA A 56 -10.09 4.32 -6.07
N ALA A 57 -10.34 3.93 -4.82
CA ALA A 57 -9.28 3.71 -3.83
C ALA A 57 -8.29 2.62 -4.27
N VAL A 58 -8.80 1.49 -4.79
CA VAL A 58 -7.95 0.40 -5.30
C VAL A 58 -7.08 0.87 -6.48
N VAL A 59 -7.63 1.67 -7.40
CA VAL A 59 -6.87 2.25 -8.51
C VAL A 59 -5.76 3.18 -8.01
N VAL A 60 -6.05 4.04 -7.04
CA VAL A 60 -5.05 4.94 -6.45
C VAL A 60 -3.92 4.15 -5.78
N PHE A 61 -4.27 3.10 -5.03
CA PHE A 61 -3.26 2.20 -4.45
C PHE A 61 -2.43 1.49 -5.51
N ALA A 62 -3.06 1.01 -6.59
CA ALA A 62 -2.36 0.35 -7.69
C ALA A 62 -1.36 1.28 -8.40
N LEU A 63 -1.74 2.55 -8.59
CA LEU A 63 -0.86 3.58 -9.16
C LEU A 63 0.29 3.99 -8.23
N MET A 64 0.16 3.79 -6.92
CA MET A 64 1.24 4.04 -5.95
C MET A 64 2.28 2.92 -5.88
N ILE A 65 1.98 1.71 -6.35
CA ILE A 65 2.91 0.55 -6.35
C ILE A 65 4.24 0.87 -7.04
N PRO A 66 4.29 1.40 -8.29
CA PRO A 66 5.56 1.70 -8.95
C PRO A 66 6.37 2.77 -8.22
N ILE A 67 5.73 3.74 -7.58
CA ILE A 67 6.42 4.83 -6.86
C ILE A 67 7.19 4.26 -5.67
N VAL A 68 6.55 3.40 -4.87
CA VAL A 68 7.18 2.75 -3.71
C VAL A 68 8.30 1.79 -4.14
N ASN A 69 8.11 1.07 -5.25
CA ASN A 69 9.11 0.14 -5.76
C ASN A 69 10.35 0.87 -6.32
N ASN A 70 10.17 2.01 -6.98
CA ASN A 70 11.29 2.83 -7.46
C ASN A 70 12.03 3.53 -6.32
N TYR A 71 11.35 3.93 -5.24
CA TYR A 71 12.00 4.56 -4.09
C TYR A 71 13.04 3.64 -3.41
N LYS A 72 12.73 2.34 -3.30
CA LYS A 72 13.66 1.34 -2.72
C LYS A 72 14.86 1.02 -3.63
N ASN A 73 14.72 1.21 -4.93
CA ASN A 73 15.77 0.88 -5.91
C ASN A 73 16.77 2.02 -6.16
N THR A 74 16.57 3.19 -5.53
CA THR A 74 17.44 4.37 -5.72
C THR A 74 18.79 4.22 -5.02
N SER A 75 18.92 3.38 -3.99
CA SER A 75 20.24 3.03 -3.44
C SER A 75 20.83 1.86 -4.24
N LYS A 76 21.20 2.11 -5.50
CA LYS A 76 22.18 1.25 -6.16
C LYS A 76 23.53 1.55 -5.52
N GLU A 77 23.91 0.73 -4.56
CA GLU A 77 25.32 0.62 -4.14
C GLU A 77 26.15 0.40 -5.42
N LEU A 78 27.24 1.17 -5.56
CA LEU A 78 28.06 1.10 -6.76
C LEU A 78 28.70 -0.29 -6.80
N ASP A 79 28.36 -1.04 -7.85
CA ASP A 79 28.94 -2.36 -8.07
C ASP A 79 30.45 -2.24 -8.30
N GLU A 80 31.23 -3.14 -7.69
CA GLU A 80 32.70 -3.13 -7.70
C GLU A 80 33.23 -3.07 -9.13
N LYS A 81 32.67 -3.88 -10.03
CA LYS A 81 33.03 -3.90 -11.46
C LYS A 81 32.79 -2.56 -12.15
N THR A 82 31.77 -1.83 -11.73
CA THR A 82 31.47 -0.49 -12.28
C THR A 82 32.49 0.53 -11.79
N LEU A 83 32.90 0.46 -10.52
CA LEU A 83 33.95 1.30 -9.95
C LEU A 83 35.30 1.03 -10.60
N GLU A 84 35.69 -0.24 -10.75
CA GLU A 84 36.92 -0.63 -11.44
C GLU A 84 36.96 -0.10 -12.87
N THR A 85 35.86 -0.27 -13.61
CA THR A 85 35.73 0.25 -14.98
C THR A 85 35.90 1.77 -14.99
N TYR A 86 35.23 2.48 -14.09
CA TYR A 86 35.34 3.94 -14.01
C TYR A 86 36.78 4.37 -13.70
N LEU A 87 37.44 3.76 -12.72
CA LEU A 87 38.81 4.08 -12.35
C LEU A 87 39.81 3.74 -13.47
N ALA A 88 39.63 2.62 -14.17
CA ALA A 88 40.52 2.19 -15.25
C ALA A 88 40.45 3.10 -16.49
N TYR A 89 39.28 3.65 -16.80
CA TYR A 89 39.09 4.53 -17.97
C TYR A 89 39.19 6.02 -17.65
N GLN A 90 39.29 6.41 -16.38
CA GLN A 90 39.39 7.81 -15.98
C GLN A 90 40.80 8.35 -16.24
N SER A 91 40.94 9.19 -17.27
CA SER A 91 42.24 9.76 -17.69
C SER A 91 42.82 10.84 -16.77
N ASN A 92 42.03 11.32 -15.82
CA ASN A 92 42.36 12.50 -15.01
C ASN A 92 42.92 12.12 -13.62
N LEU A 93 42.98 10.83 -13.32
CA LEU A 93 43.54 10.31 -12.07
C LEU A 93 44.88 9.65 -12.38
N ASN A 94 45.92 10.04 -11.65
CA ASN A 94 47.21 9.39 -11.72
C ASN A 94 47.32 8.30 -10.62
N GLN A 95 48.21 7.34 -10.81
CA GLN A 95 48.52 6.31 -9.83
C GLN A 95 48.93 6.91 -8.48
N TYR A 96 49.70 8.00 -8.48
CA TYR A 96 50.11 8.70 -7.26
C TYR A 96 48.94 9.34 -6.52
N ASP A 97 47.93 9.84 -7.23
CA ASP A 97 46.72 10.41 -6.62
C ASP A 97 45.94 9.35 -5.85
N LEU A 98 45.91 8.11 -6.37
CA LEU A 98 45.26 6.98 -5.71
C LEU A 98 46.06 6.52 -4.48
N ILE A 99 47.39 6.44 -4.60
CA ILE A 99 48.29 6.05 -3.50
C ILE A 99 48.17 7.03 -2.33
N ASN A 100 48.09 8.33 -2.61
CA ASN A 100 47.95 9.38 -1.60
C ASN A 100 46.62 9.33 -0.81
N GLN A 101 45.62 8.62 -1.33
CA GLN A 101 44.34 8.43 -0.64
C GLN A 101 44.30 7.15 0.22
N LEU A 102 45.32 6.29 0.13
CA LEU A 102 45.39 5.07 0.94
C LEU A 102 45.94 5.39 2.33
N ASP A 103 45.30 4.87 3.36
CA ASP A 103 45.81 4.97 4.73
C ASP A 103 46.73 3.78 5.08
N THR A 104 47.36 3.83 6.26
CA THR A 104 48.30 2.78 6.69
C THR A 104 47.65 1.40 6.83
N LYS A 105 46.34 1.33 7.12
CA LYS A 105 45.61 0.07 7.25
C LYS A 105 45.26 -0.52 5.89
N ASP A 106 44.95 0.34 4.92
CA ASP A 106 44.71 -0.05 3.54
C ASP A 106 45.98 -0.69 2.95
N ILE A 107 47.14 -0.06 3.16
CA ILE A 107 48.44 -0.58 2.71
C ILE A 107 48.78 -1.92 3.36
N GLU A 108 48.55 -2.07 4.67
CA GLU A 108 48.77 -3.35 5.38
C GLU A 108 47.89 -4.48 4.81
N SER A 109 46.66 -4.15 4.43
CA SER A 109 45.71 -5.09 3.83
C SER A 109 46.12 -5.53 2.42
N LEU A 110 46.74 -4.63 1.64
CA LEU A 110 47.30 -4.93 0.32
C LEU A 110 48.54 -5.84 0.42
N ASN A 111 49.44 -5.57 1.37
CA ASN A 111 50.69 -6.31 1.55
C ASN A 111 50.46 -7.82 1.75
N LYS A 112 49.36 -8.21 2.42
CA LYS A 112 49.03 -9.63 2.66
C LYS A 112 48.79 -10.44 1.36
N ASN A 113 48.41 -9.78 0.27
CA ASN A 113 48.04 -10.43 -0.99
C ASN A 113 49.15 -10.38 -2.04
N VAL A 114 50.22 -9.62 -1.79
CA VAL A 114 51.35 -9.48 -2.72
C VAL A 114 52.55 -10.20 -2.11
N ALA A 115 52.89 -11.37 -2.65
CA ALA A 115 54.14 -12.04 -2.32
C ALA A 115 55.28 -11.29 -3.02
N LEU A 116 55.93 -10.37 -2.30
CA LEU A 116 57.15 -9.71 -2.76
C LEU A 116 58.34 -10.61 -2.42
N GLU A 117 59.11 -11.03 -3.42
CA GLU A 117 60.36 -11.76 -3.22
C GLU A 117 61.50 -10.76 -2.96
N ASP A 118 62.29 -10.98 -1.90
CA ASP A 118 63.36 -10.06 -1.47
C ASP A 118 64.38 -9.76 -2.58
N GLU A 119 64.69 -10.76 -3.42
CA GLU A 119 65.62 -10.61 -4.56
C GLU A 119 65.09 -9.63 -5.61
N THR A 120 63.78 -9.65 -5.86
CA THR A 120 63.14 -8.72 -6.82
C THR A 120 63.07 -7.29 -6.27
N LEU A 121 62.93 -7.15 -4.95
CA LEU A 121 62.90 -5.86 -4.29
C LEU A 121 64.30 -5.22 -4.29
N GLU A 122 65.34 -6.00 -3.99
CA GLU A 122 66.73 -5.54 -4.05
C GLU A 122 67.13 -5.10 -5.46
N ASP A 123 66.75 -5.86 -6.50
CA ASP A 123 67.06 -5.49 -7.89
C ASP A 123 66.35 -4.20 -8.33
N VAL A 124 65.07 -4.04 -8.01
CA VAL A 124 64.30 -2.82 -8.32
C VAL A 124 64.86 -1.61 -7.57
N LEU A 125 65.29 -1.79 -6.31
CA LEU A 125 65.92 -0.74 -5.51
C LEU A 125 67.41 -0.51 -5.84
N ALA A 126 68.10 -1.43 -6.49
CA ALA A 126 69.46 -1.19 -6.96
C ALA A 126 69.47 -0.50 -8.32
N THR A 127 68.47 -0.82 -9.16
CA THR A 127 68.41 -0.40 -10.56
C THR A 127 67.63 0.89 -10.78
N ASN A 128 66.76 1.31 -9.85
CA ASN A 128 65.96 2.53 -10.04
C ASN A 128 66.80 3.81 -9.77
N PRO A 129 67.07 4.64 -10.80
CA PRO A 129 67.94 5.81 -10.67
C PRO A 129 67.31 6.99 -9.92
N ASN A 130 66.02 6.91 -9.57
CA ASN A 130 65.26 7.99 -8.94
C ASN A 130 64.77 7.66 -7.53
N ILE A 131 65.37 6.67 -6.85
CA ILE A 131 64.95 6.26 -5.50
C ILE A 131 65.02 7.40 -4.49
N GLU A 132 65.96 8.32 -4.66
CA GLU A 132 66.09 9.49 -3.79
C GLU A 132 64.84 10.38 -3.84
N ASN A 133 64.11 10.41 -4.96
CA ASN A 133 62.83 11.12 -5.06
C ASN A 133 61.71 10.42 -4.28
N LEU A 134 61.75 9.08 -4.16
CA LEU A 134 60.74 8.30 -3.43
C LEU A 134 60.87 8.40 -1.91
N ILE A 135 62.05 8.80 -1.41
CA ILE A 135 62.34 8.95 0.02
C ILE A 135 62.14 10.40 0.48
N SER A 136 62.09 11.34 -0.46
CA SER A 136 62.11 12.79 -0.20
C SER A 136 60.74 13.47 -0.27
N GLU A 137 59.71 12.76 -0.73
CA GLU A 137 58.30 13.21 -0.75
C GLU A 137 57.55 12.67 0.48
#